data_AF-T0R940-F1
#
_entry.id   AF-T0R940-F1
#
_cell.length_a   1.000
_cell.length_b   1.000
_cell.length_c   1.000
_cell.angle_alpha   90.00
_cell.angle_beta   90.00
_cell.angle_gamma   90.00
#
_symmetry.space_group_name_H-M   'P 1'
#
loop_
_entity.id
_entity.type
_entity.pdbx_description
1 polymer ?
#
loop_
_entity_poly.entity_id
_entity_poly.type
_entity_poly.pdbx_seq_one_letter_code
_entity_poly.pdbx_strand_id
1 'polypeptide(L)'
;MPAHPETSTAEESSEIESRVVSADDVKKERKTRYVYREADDIRLLQQVLGDQGLFVAGAKPAAQWRSIHQCLYDEGIDVSQHSLIQRLKTIYKTFLDRSSPIAVGDKDPVDEKTTLLMEYHELVREGATGKRKTRHVEIATQRNEVDRILSRDAALASAGSNEEGEEVHERSCPPNRKVDANSYLQEILRLHAMEQDEATATKKRRLALEQRQLDFQQTMLEQHRSFQELVEQQRTFQELILEQQKVMTQLLLRFVDKLT
;
A
#
# COMPACT_ATOMS: atom_id res chain seq x y z
N MET A 1 46.48 23.10 38.29
CA MET A 1 46.84 24.46 38.78
C MET A 1 48.33 24.59 38.54
N PRO A 2 48.85 25.49 37.69
CA PRO A 2 48.41 26.86 37.36
C PRO A 2 48.26 27.04 35.83
N ALA A 3 48.04 28.18 35.18
CA ALA A 3 47.41 29.48 35.43
C ALA A 3 47.28 30.10 34.02
N HIS A 4 46.22 30.87 33.78
CA HIS A 4 46.14 31.76 32.62
C HIS A 4 47.27 32.80 32.66
N PRO A 5 47.57 33.48 31.53
CA PRO A 5 47.02 34.83 31.47
C PRO A 5 46.50 35.26 30.09
N GLU A 6 45.47 36.09 30.17
CA GLU A 6 44.92 36.96 29.14
C GLU A 6 45.86 38.13 28.84
N THR A 7 45.70 38.75 27.65
CA THR A 7 45.82 40.20 27.32
C THR A 7 45.67 40.29 25.79
N SER A 8 44.56 40.77 25.25
CA SER A 8 44.10 42.17 25.17
C SER A 8 45.11 43.10 24.49
N THR A 9 44.85 43.40 23.22
CA THR A 9 45.23 44.68 22.60
C THR A 9 44.07 45.14 21.74
N ALA A 10 43.63 46.34 22.07
CA ALA A 10 42.57 47.10 21.42
C ALA A 10 43.11 47.90 20.23
N GLU A 11 42.15 48.56 19.54
CA GLU A 11 42.31 49.76 18.71
C GLU A 11 42.86 49.56 17.28
N GLU A 12 42.39 50.23 16.24
CA GLU A 12 41.25 51.13 15.97
C GLU A 12 41.29 51.41 14.45
N SER A 13 40.20 51.98 13.92
CA SER A 13 40.16 52.86 12.72
C SER A 13 40.01 52.24 11.32
N SER A 14 38.82 52.49 10.76
CA SER A 14 38.56 53.32 9.56
C SER A 14 37.46 52.65 8.70
N GLU A 15 36.23 53.10 8.84
CA GLU A 15 35.60 54.08 7.94
C GLU A 15 35.51 53.65 6.46
N ILE A 16 34.26 53.34 6.09
CA ILE A 16 33.59 53.73 4.84
C ILE A 16 34.14 53.13 3.55
N GLU A 17 33.43 52.13 3.03
CA GLU A 17 33.02 52.21 1.63
C GLU A 17 31.62 51.62 1.44
N SER A 18 30.69 52.56 1.30
CA SER A 18 29.35 52.39 0.75
C SER A 18 29.45 51.68 -0.61
N ARG A 19 29.15 50.38 -0.63
CA ARG A 19 28.79 49.69 -1.87
C ARG A 19 27.30 49.46 -1.88
N VAL A 20 26.61 50.40 -2.51
CA VAL A 20 25.24 50.28 -3.03
C VAL A 20 25.13 48.94 -3.77
N VAL A 21 24.43 47.97 -3.16
CA VAL A 21 24.00 46.77 -3.85
C VAL A 21 22.61 47.09 -4.42
N SER A 22 22.60 47.41 -5.71
CA SER A 22 21.39 47.57 -6.50
C SER A 22 20.54 46.30 -6.48
N ALA A 23 19.25 46.52 -6.25
CA ALA A 23 18.07 45.87 -6.83
C ALA A 23 18.10 44.36 -7.14
N ASP A 24 17.13 43.67 -6.52
CA ASP A 24 16.40 42.51 -7.02
C ASP A 24 17.14 41.17 -7.13
N ASP A 25 17.65 40.68 -5.99
CA ASP A 25 17.72 39.23 -5.78
C ASP A 25 16.46 38.80 -5.03
N VAL A 26 15.38 38.57 -5.77
CA VAL A 26 14.19 37.87 -5.26
C VAL A 26 14.64 36.45 -4.91
N LYS A 27 15.14 36.29 -3.69
CA LYS A 27 15.38 34.99 -3.07
C LYS A 27 14.07 34.23 -3.16
N LYS A 28 13.97 33.30 -4.12
CA LYS A 28 12.88 32.34 -4.19
C LYS A 28 12.89 31.60 -2.87
N GLU A 29 12.02 32.01 -1.94
CA GLU A 29 11.82 31.33 -0.68
C GLU A 29 11.54 29.87 -1.00
N ARG A 30 12.45 29.00 -0.60
CA ARG A 30 12.31 27.56 -0.82
C ARG A 30 11.07 27.15 -0.03
N LYS A 31 10.03 26.69 -0.74
CA LYS A 31 8.81 26.17 -0.11
C LYS A 31 9.19 25.21 1.01
N THR A 32 8.83 25.59 2.23
CA THR A 32 9.00 24.76 3.42
C THR A 32 8.22 23.47 3.21
N ARG A 33 8.91 22.34 3.39
CA ARG A 33 8.25 21.03 3.29
C ARG A 33 7.39 20.85 4.53
N TYR A 34 6.16 20.40 4.35
CA TYR A 34 5.29 20.03 5.46
C TYR A 34 5.95 18.91 6.27
N VAL A 35 5.94 19.05 7.60
CA VAL A 35 6.50 18.08 8.53
C VAL A 35 5.36 17.45 9.30
N TYR A 36 5.11 16.16 9.03
CA TYR A 36 4.09 15.38 9.72
C TYR A 36 4.40 15.22 11.20
N ARG A 37 3.44 15.61 12.03
CA ARG A 37 3.44 15.35 13.47
C ARG A 37 2.69 14.07 13.78
N GLU A 38 2.87 13.56 15.00
CA GLU A 38 2.14 12.38 15.47
C GLU A 38 0.62 12.57 15.46
N ALA A 39 0.14 13.74 15.87
CA ALA A 39 -1.27 14.09 15.81
C ALA A 39 -1.83 14.05 14.37
N ASP A 40 -1.01 14.39 13.37
CA ASP A 40 -1.41 14.33 11.96
C ASP A 40 -1.54 12.88 11.49
N ASP A 41 -0.66 11.99 11.98
CA ASP A 41 -0.74 10.56 11.69
C ASP A 41 -2.03 9.95 12.27
N ILE A 42 -2.40 10.33 13.49
CA ILE A 42 -3.62 9.88 14.16
C ILE A 42 -4.85 10.34 13.37
N ARG A 43 -4.92 11.63 13.01
CA ARG A 43 -6.03 12.18 12.20
C ARG A 43 -6.13 11.50 10.85
N LEU A 44 -5.00 11.29 10.17
CA LEU A 44 -4.98 10.57 8.90
C LEU A 44 -5.54 9.14 9.05
N LEU A 45 -5.15 8.42 10.10
CA LEU A 45 -5.66 7.08 10.37
C LEU A 45 -7.16 7.10 10.70
N GLN A 46 -7.62 8.01 11.55
CA GLN A 46 -9.04 8.15 11.89
C GLN A 46 -9.90 8.42 10.65
N GLN A 47 -9.49 9.35 9.78
CA GLN A 47 -10.22 9.67 8.55
C GLN A 47 -10.24 8.50 7.56
N VAL A 48 -9.12 7.77 7.45
CA VAL A 48 -9.03 6.57 6.59
C VAL A 48 -9.89 5.43 7.11
N LEU A 49 -9.92 5.21 8.43
CA LEU A 49 -10.74 4.17 9.06
C LEU A 49 -12.23 4.51 9.04
N GLY A 50 -12.58 5.79 9.16
CA GLY A 50 -13.95 6.28 9.04
C GLY A 50 -14.53 6.15 7.63
N ASP A 51 -13.68 6.14 6.60
CA ASP A 51 -14.09 5.91 5.21
C ASP A 51 -14.04 4.43 4.83
N GLN A 52 -15.11 3.71 5.18
CA GLN A 52 -15.27 2.29 4.83
C GLN A 52 -15.18 2.04 3.31
N GLY A 53 -15.43 3.06 2.48
CA GLY A 53 -15.39 2.98 1.03
C GLY A 53 -13.99 2.68 0.48
N LEU A 54 -12.92 2.99 1.21
CA LEU A 54 -11.55 2.66 0.80
C LEU A 54 -11.25 1.16 0.78
N PHE A 55 -11.99 0.38 1.55
CA PHE A 55 -11.73 -1.05 1.75
C PHE A 55 -12.79 -1.95 1.10
N VAL A 56 -13.77 -1.37 0.39
CA VAL A 56 -14.79 -2.12 -0.35
C VAL A 56 -14.27 -2.47 -1.76
N ALA A 57 -14.36 -3.74 -2.13
CA ALA A 57 -14.00 -4.19 -3.47
C ALA A 57 -14.90 -3.51 -4.54
N GLY A 58 -14.28 -2.86 -5.53
CA GLY A 58 -14.98 -2.16 -6.62
C GLY A 58 -15.26 -0.66 -6.36
N ALA A 59 -14.93 -0.13 -5.18
CA ALA A 59 -14.99 1.31 -4.95
C ALA A 59 -13.92 2.05 -5.78
N LYS A 60 -14.19 3.31 -6.15
CA LYS A 60 -13.23 4.19 -6.85
C LYS A 60 -12.28 4.80 -5.81
N PRO A 61 -11.04 4.30 -5.63
CA PRO A 61 -10.20 4.72 -4.51
C PRO A 61 -9.83 6.21 -4.60
N ALA A 62 -9.70 6.74 -5.82
CA ALA A 62 -9.40 8.15 -6.06
C ALA A 62 -10.48 9.11 -5.53
N ALA A 63 -11.75 8.71 -5.56
CA ALA A 63 -12.85 9.54 -5.05
C ALA A 63 -12.85 9.59 -3.52
N GLN A 64 -12.63 8.45 -2.87
CA GLN A 64 -12.58 8.36 -1.40
C GLN A 64 -11.36 9.10 -0.84
N TRP A 65 -10.20 8.92 -1.46
CA TRP A 65 -9.02 9.68 -1.08
C TRP A 65 -9.17 11.20 -1.28
N ARG A 66 -10.01 11.65 -2.23
CA ARG A 66 -10.34 13.07 -2.36
C ARG A 66 -11.19 13.56 -1.19
N SER A 67 -12.16 12.77 -0.75
CA SER A 67 -12.97 13.09 0.44
C SER A 67 -12.11 13.19 1.69
N ILE A 68 -11.24 12.20 1.92
CA ILE A 68 -10.30 12.19 3.07
C ILE A 68 -9.34 13.38 3.01
N HIS A 69 -8.81 13.68 1.82
CA HIS A 69 -7.94 14.83 1.62
C HIS A 69 -8.65 16.15 1.96
N GLN A 70 -9.90 16.33 1.54
CA GLN A 70 -10.68 17.52 1.89
C GLN A 70 -10.89 17.65 3.40
N CYS A 71 -11.27 16.56 4.10
CA CYS A 71 -11.44 16.60 5.56
C CYS A 71 -10.14 17.00 6.28
N LEU A 72 -9.01 16.43 5.88
CA LEU A 72 -7.71 16.74 6.49
C LEU A 72 -7.24 18.17 6.16
N TYR A 73 -7.57 18.67 4.97
CA TYR A 73 -7.31 20.06 4.59
C TYR A 73 -8.11 21.02 5.47
N ASP A 74 -9.38 20.73 5.72
CA ASP A 74 -10.24 21.55 6.59
C ASP A 74 -9.77 21.53 8.06
N GLU A 75 -9.11 20.45 8.49
CA GLU A 75 -8.43 20.32 9.80
C GLU A 75 -7.04 20.99 9.86
N GLY A 76 -6.59 21.63 8.77
CA GLY A 76 -5.35 22.41 8.69
C GLY A 76 -4.14 21.66 8.14
N ILE A 77 -4.31 20.45 7.60
CA ILE A 77 -3.24 19.66 6.99
C ILE A 77 -3.20 19.94 5.47
N ASP A 78 -2.49 21.00 5.09
CA ASP A 78 -2.31 21.39 3.68
C ASP A 78 -1.16 20.60 3.02
N VAL A 79 -1.47 19.39 2.59
CA VAL A 79 -0.55 18.52 1.84
C VAL A 79 -1.27 17.87 0.67
N SER A 80 -0.51 17.41 -0.35
CA SER A 80 -1.12 16.73 -1.49
C SER A 80 -1.66 15.35 -1.09
N GLN A 81 -2.73 14.91 -1.76
CA GLN A 81 -3.28 13.55 -1.62
C GLN A 81 -2.21 12.46 -1.79
N HIS A 82 -1.28 12.63 -2.72
CA HIS A 82 -0.17 11.69 -2.90
C HIS A 82 0.72 11.62 -1.66
N SER A 83 1.00 12.75 -1.02
CA SER A 83 1.82 12.80 0.20
C SER A 83 1.14 12.05 1.35
N LEU A 84 -0.18 12.21 1.53
CA LEU A 84 -0.96 11.47 2.53
C LEU A 84 -0.90 9.96 2.31
N ILE A 85 -1.08 9.51 1.06
CA ILE A 85 -1.02 8.08 0.72
C ILE A 85 0.38 7.52 1.03
N GLN A 86 1.44 8.24 0.66
CA GLN A 86 2.81 7.82 0.97
C GLN A 86 3.09 7.84 2.48
N ARG A 87 2.54 8.81 3.20
CA ARG A 87 2.64 8.87 4.65
C ARG A 87 1.99 7.67 5.31
N LEU A 88 0.75 7.33 4.92
CA LEU A 88 0.04 6.15 5.40
C LEU A 88 0.83 4.86 5.15
N LYS A 89 1.36 4.69 3.94
CA LYS A 89 2.22 3.54 3.59
C LYS A 89 3.46 3.47 4.48
N THR A 90 4.08 4.60 4.75
CA THR A 90 5.30 4.69 5.56
C THR A 90 5.00 4.31 7.00
N ILE A 91 3.99 4.92 7.63
CA ILE A 91 3.63 4.61 9.04
C ILE A 91 3.21 3.15 9.20
N TYR A 92 2.45 2.62 8.24
CA TYR A 92 2.02 1.23 8.25
C TYR A 92 3.19 0.26 8.07
N LYS A 93 4.12 0.56 7.16
CA LYS A 93 5.34 -0.23 7.01
C LYS A 93 6.18 -0.22 8.29
N THR A 94 6.38 0.94 8.91
CA THR A 94 7.13 1.02 10.17
C THR A 94 6.46 0.26 11.31
N PHE A 95 5.12 0.19 11.31
CA PHE A 95 4.36 -0.62 12.25
C PHE A 95 4.59 -2.12 12.01
N LEU A 96 4.52 -2.59 10.77
CA LEU A 96 4.78 -3.98 10.41
C LEU A 96 6.21 -4.41 10.78
N ASP A 97 7.20 -3.56 10.50
CA ASP A 97 8.61 -3.84 10.82
C ASP A 97 8.85 -3.94 12.34
N ARG A 98 8.14 -3.12 13.14
CA ARG A 98 8.16 -3.15 14.61
C ARG A 98 7.34 -4.29 15.22
N SER A 99 6.34 -4.79 14.52
CA SER A 99 5.45 -5.88 14.98
C SER A 99 6.02 -7.27 14.69
N SER A 100 7.25 -7.37 14.14
CA SER A 100 8.00 -8.62 13.99
C SER A 100 8.30 -9.24 15.38
N PRO A 101 8.20 -10.57 15.56
CA PRO A 101 8.20 -11.21 16.88
C PRO A 101 9.61 -11.37 17.45
N ILE A 102 10.34 -10.26 17.57
CA ILE A 102 11.63 -10.20 18.27
C ILE A 102 11.57 -9.05 19.27
N ALA A 103 11.53 -9.45 20.53
CA ALA A 103 11.88 -8.70 21.74
C ALA A 103 10.77 -7.92 22.47
N VAL A 104 10.48 -8.47 23.67
CA VAL A 104 10.41 -7.74 24.95
C VAL A 104 9.09 -7.02 25.23
N GLY A 105 8.22 -7.70 25.99
CA GLY A 105 8.08 -7.44 27.42
C GLY A 105 7.62 -6.06 27.92
N ASP A 106 7.36 -5.08 27.06
CA ASP A 106 6.92 -3.76 27.49
C ASP A 106 5.39 -3.67 27.50
N LYS A 107 4.83 -3.56 28.71
CA LYS A 107 3.43 -3.22 28.94
C LYS A 107 3.28 -1.70 28.90
N ASP A 108 3.75 -1.07 27.84
CA ASP A 108 3.44 0.33 27.61
C ASP A 108 1.94 0.45 27.32
N PRO A 109 1.27 1.51 27.82
CA PRO A 109 -0.09 1.80 27.43
C PRO A 109 -0.13 1.91 25.91
N VAL A 110 -1.01 1.11 25.28
CA VAL A 110 -1.13 1.09 23.82
C VAL A 110 -1.48 2.50 23.35
N ASP A 111 -0.51 3.12 22.67
CA ASP A 111 -0.67 4.45 22.11
C ASP A 111 -1.85 4.46 21.12
N GLU A 112 -2.59 5.57 21.05
CA GLU A 112 -3.80 5.71 20.22
C GLU A 112 -3.49 5.36 18.76
N LYS A 113 -2.34 5.83 18.28
CA LYS A 113 -1.81 5.54 16.95
C LYS A 113 -1.60 4.03 16.71
N THR A 114 -1.05 3.32 17.69
CA THR A 114 -0.86 1.86 17.59
C THR A 114 -2.19 1.14 17.53
N THR A 115 -3.18 1.56 18.32
CA THR A 115 -4.56 1.01 18.27
C THR A 115 -5.17 1.17 16.87
N LEU A 116 -5.09 2.37 16.30
CA LEU A 116 -5.63 2.66 14.97
C LEU A 116 -4.88 1.89 13.86
N LEU A 117 -3.56 1.70 14.01
CA LEU A 117 -2.76 0.91 13.08
C LEU A 117 -3.11 -0.58 13.12
N MET A 118 -3.42 -1.13 14.31
CA MET A 118 -3.93 -2.49 14.44
C MET A 118 -5.28 -2.65 13.74
N GLU A 119 -6.20 -1.71 13.91
CA GLU A 119 -7.50 -1.73 13.23
C GLU A 119 -7.34 -1.64 11.71
N TYR A 120 -6.47 -0.74 11.24
CA TYR A 120 -6.13 -0.60 9.83
C TYR A 120 -5.54 -1.91 9.27
N HIS A 121 -4.65 -2.56 10.02
CA HIS A 121 -4.05 -3.84 9.65
C HIS A 121 -5.10 -4.94 9.46
N GLU A 122 -6.07 -5.05 10.38
CA GLU A 122 -7.17 -6.00 10.24
C GLU A 122 -8.04 -5.70 9.02
N LEU A 123 -8.41 -4.43 8.77
CA LEU A 123 -9.22 -4.07 7.59
C LEU A 123 -8.52 -4.35 6.26
N VAL A 124 -7.20 -4.11 6.20
CA VAL A 124 -6.39 -4.47 5.02
C VAL A 124 -6.35 -5.99 4.82
N ARG A 125 -6.25 -6.76 5.90
CA ARG A 125 -6.27 -8.23 5.87
C ARG A 125 -7.64 -8.81 5.49
N GLU A 126 -8.73 -8.23 6.01
CA GLU A 126 -10.11 -8.63 5.69
C GLU A 126 -10.50 -8.27 4.26
N GLY A 127 -10.10 -7.09 3.78
CA GLY A 127 -10.26 -6.68 2.39
C GLY A 127 -9.54 -7.61 1.40
N ALA A 128 -8.44 -8.23 1.82
CA ALA A 128 -7.72 -9.24 1.04
C ALA A 128 -8.36 -10.64 1.09
N THR A 129 -9.21 -10.94 2.08
CA THR A 129 -9.76 -12.30 2.33
C THR A 129 -11.27 -12.43 2.09
N GLY A 130 -11.97 -11.37 1.69
CA GLY A 130 -13.34 -11.44 1.17
C GLY A 130 -14.42 -11.84 2.18
N LYS A 131 -14.12 -11.85 3.48
CA LYS A 131 -15.09 -12.12 4.56
C LYS A 131 -15.26 -10.86 5.38
N ARG A 132 -16.41 -10.18 5.27
CA ARG A 132 -16.75 -9.06 6.16
C ARG A 132 -17.93 -9.40 7.05
N LYS A 133 -17.69 -9.29 8.36
CA LYS A 133 -18.68 -9.30 9.43
C LYS A 133 -18.89 -7.83 9.80
N THR A 134 -19.99 -7.25 9.34
CA THR A 134 -20.35 -5.85 9.56
C THR A 134 -20.42 -5.57 11.06
N ARG A 135 -19.49 -4.78 11.59
CA ARG A 135 -19.67 -4.12 12.89
C ARG A 135 -19.87 -2.64 12.63
N HIS A 136 -21.07 -2.17 12.94
CA HIS A 136 -21.39 -0.76 13.05
C HIS A 136 -20.53 -0.16 14.16
N VAL A 137 -19.64 0.76 13.81
CA VAL A 137 -19.14 1.77 14.75
C VAL A 137 -19.99 3.00 14.49
N GLU A 138 -20.90 3.29 15.42
CA GLU A 138 -21.63 4.55 15.45
C GLU A 138 -20.64 5.66 15.84
N ILE A 139 -20.14 6.38 14.84
CA ILE A 139 -19.69 7.77 15.06
C ILE A 139 -20.74 8.64 14.37
N ALA A 140 -21.79 8.92 15.13
CA ALA A 140 -22.64 10.05 14.88
C ALA A 140 -21.77 11.31 15.01
N THR A 141 -21.70 12.13 13.95
CA THR A 141 -21.99 13.58 13.96
C THR A 141 -21.72 14.16 12.56
N GLN A 142 -22.74 14.85 12.02
CA GLN A 142 -22.71 15.79 10.87
C GLN A 142 -22.38 15.22 9.48
N ARG A 143 -23.34 14.51 8.89
CA ARG A 143 -23.34 14.20 7.45
C ARG A 143 -24.76 14.32 6.90
N ASN A 144 -25.21 15.55 6.65
CA ASN A 144 -26.43 15.85 5.91
C ASN A 144 -26.44 17.34 5.50
N GLU A 145 -25.72 17.71 4.44
CA GLU A 145 -25.98 18.99 3.73
C GLU A 145 -25.45 18.96 2.29
N VAL A 146 -24.40 18.17 1.99
CA VAL A 146 -23.71 18.23 0.67
C VAL A 146 -24.49 17.56 -0.47
N ASP A 147 -25.34 16.55 -0.19
CA ASP A 147 -26.08 15.84 -1.24
C ASP A 147 -27.30 16.60 -1.80
N ARG A 148 -27.66 17.76 -1.25
CA ARG A 148 -28.75 18.59 -1.79
C ARG A 148 -28.33 19.55 -2.90
N ILE A 149 -27.04 19.86 -3.04
CA ILE A 149 -26.58 20.89 -3.98
C ILE A 149 -26.33 20.30 -5.37
N LEU A 150 -25.92 19.04 -5.48
CA LEU A 150 -25.58 18.42 -6.77
C LEU A 150 -26.79 17.91 -7.60
N SER A 151 -28.01 17.99 -7.07
CA SER A 151 -29.24 17.60 -7.80
C SER A 151 -30.04 18.77 -8.39
N ARG A 152 -29.55 20.02 -8.27
CA ARG A 152 -30.30 21.21 -8.72
C ARG A 152 -29.84 21.82 -10.05
N ASP A 153 -28.63 21.46 -10.53
CA ASP A 153 -28.05 22.08 -11.72
C ASP A 153 -28.33 21.33 -13.04
N ALA A 154 -28.99 20.18 -12.98
CA ALA A 154 -29.39 19.43 -14.18
C ALA A 154 -30.68 19.94 -14.85
N ALA A 155 -31.34 20.98 -14.30
CA ALA A 155 -32.69 21.40 -14.72
C ALA A 155 -32.79 22.78 -15.41
N LEU A 156 -31.68 23.45 -15.75
CA LEU A 156 -31.73 24.80 -16.37
C LEU A 156 -31.02 24.96 -17.72
N ALA A 157 -30.53 23.89 -18.36
CA ALA A 157 -29.92 23.96 -19.68
C ALA A 157 -30.93 23.79 -20.84
N SER A 158 -32.04 24.55 -20.82
CA SER A 158 -32.97 24.64 -21.96
C SER A 158 -33.77 25.94 -21.91
N ALA A 159 -33.17 27.06 -22.36
CA ALA A 159 -33.89 28.26 -22.80
C ALA A 159 -32.97 29.28 -23.51
N GLY A 160 -33.18 29.48 -24.82
CA GLY A 160 -32.87 30.70 -25.59
C GLY A 160 -31.39 31.00 -25.89
N SER A 161 -30.99 31.68 -26.96
CA SER A 161 -31.68 32.26 -28.13
C SER A 161 -30.58 32.66 -29.14
N ASN A 162 -30.96 32.78 -30.40
CA ASN A 162 -30.20 33.38 -31.51
C ASN A 162 -29.65 34.79 -31.17
N GLU A 163 -28.51 35.16 -31.74
CA GLU A 163 -28.38 36.21 -32.79
C GLU A 163 -26.92 36.39 -33.27
N GLU A 164 -26.77 37.17 -34.33
CA GLU A 164 -25.81 37.06 -35.44
C GLU A 164 -24.51 37.88 -35.29
N GLY A 165 -23.53 37.55 -36.14
CA GLY A 165 -22.61 38.50 -36.79
C GLY A 165 -21.30 38.83 -36.07
N GLU A 166 -20.15 38.46 -36.65
CA GLU A 166 -19.18 39.39 -37.26
C GLU A 166 -17.92 38.64 -37.73
N GLU A 167 -17.33 39.17 -38.79
CA GLU A 167 -16.40 38.55 -39.75
C GLU A 167 -14.91 38.73 -39.35
N VAL A 168 -14.04 38.00 -40.05
CA VAL A 168 -12.58 38.21 -40.20
C VAL A 168 -11.65 37.56 -39.14
N HIS A 169 -11.08 36.39 -39.46
CA HIS A 169 -9.67 36.28 -39.90
C HIS A 169 -9.36 34.81 -40.29
N GLU A 170 -9.19 34.55 -41.59
CA GLU A 170 -8.72 33.26 -42.11
C GLU A 170 -7.27 33.00 -41.65
N ARG A 171 -7.10 32.18 -40.62
CA ARG A 171 -5.90 31.36 -40.48
C ARG A 171 -6.27 29.93 -40.82
N SER A 172 -5.76 29.50 -41.97
CA SER A 172 -5.78 28.15 -42.51
C SER A 172 -5.52 27.11 -41.40
N CYS A 173 -6.59 26.43 -40.98
CA CYS A 173 -6.54 25.20 -40.22
C CYS A 173 -6.82 24.02 -41.17
N PRO A 174 -6.20 22.85 -40.95
CA PRO A 174 -6.17 21.75 -41.90
C PRO A 174 -7.57 21.14 -42.14
N PRO A 175 -7.77 20.43 -43.26
CA PRO A 175 -9.09 20.06 -43.75
C PRO A 175 -9.82 19.17 -42.76
N ASN A 176 -11.00 19.64 -42.38
CA ASN A 176 -11.97 19.05 -41.49
C ASN A 176 -12.45 17.70 -42.06
N ARG A 177 -11.73 16.60 -41.76
CA ARG A 177 -12.24 15.24 -41.97
C ARG A 177 -13.42 15.09 -41.03
N LYS A 178 -14.64 15.11 -41.57
CA LYS A 178 -15.86 14.75 -40.86
C LYS A 178 -15.67 13.31 -40.36
N VAL A 179 -15.21 13.17 -39.12
CA VAL A 179 -15.16 11.86 -38.46
C VAL A 179 -16.60 11.44 -38.29
N ASP A 180 -16.99 10.39 -39.01
CA ASP A 180 -18.32 9.81 -38.89
C ASP A 180 -18.51 9.35 -37.44
N ALA A 181 -19.51 9.91 -36.76
CA ALA A 181 -19.80 9.61 -35.37
C ALA A 181 -20.05 8.09 -35.17
N ASN A 182 -20.58 7.42 -36.19
CA ASN A 182 -20.77 5.97 -36.16
C ASN A 182 -19.44 5.20 -36.21
N SER A 183 -18.46 5.68 -36.98
CA SER A 183 -17.12 5.09 -37.02
C SER A 183 -16.41 5.22 -35.66
N TYR A 184 -16.56 6.36 -34.98
CA TYR A 184 -16.00 6.57 -33.64
C TYR A 184 -16.65 5.66 -32.60
N LEU A 185 -17.98 5.52 -32.62
CA LEU A 185 -18.71 4.62 -31.72
C LEU A 185 -18.33 3.14 -31.93
N GLN A 186 -18.19 2.70 -33.18
CA GLN A 186 -17.72 1.35 -33.49
C GLN A 186 -16.31 1.10 -32.97
N GLU A 187 -15.41 2.08 -33.10
CA GLU A 187 -14.05 1.96 -32.59
C GLU A 187 -14.01 1.87 -31.06
N ILE A 188 -14.83 2.64 -30.34
CA ILE A 188 -14.96 2.53 -28.88
C ILE A 188 -15.42 1.13 -28.47
N LEU A 189 -16.44 0.59 -29.13
CA LEU A 189 -16.93 -0.76 -28.84
C LEU A 189 -15.86 -1.83 -29.11
N ARG A 190 -15.10 -1.67 -30.19
CA ARG A 190 -13.98 -2.55 -30.53
C ARG A 190 -12.87 -2.50 -29.47
N LEU A 191 -12.51 -1.31 -29.01
CA LEU A 191 -11.50 -1.11 -27.96
C LEU A 191 -11.94 -1.74 -26.63
N HIS A 192 -13.20 -1.58 -26.24
CA HIS A 192 -13.73 -2.23 -25.04
C HIS A 192 -13.73 -3.76 -25.14
N ALA A 193 -14.07 -4.33 -26.30
CA ALA A 193 -13.99 -5.77 -26.51
C ALA A 193 -12.54 -6.27 -26.39
N MET A 194 -11.58 -5.56 -26.99
CA MET A 194 -10.15 -5.88 -26.86
C MET A 194 -9.65 -5.77 -25.41
N GLU A 195 -10.06 -4.75 -24.68
CA GLU A 195 -9.70 -4.56 -23.27
C GLU A 195 -10.23 -5.70 -22.40
N GLN A 196 -11.46 -6.17 -22.64
CA GLN A 196 -12.02 -7.34 -21.97
C GLN A 196 -11.24 -8.61 -22.29
N ASP A 197 -10.89 -8.82 -23.57
CA ASP A 197 -10.09 -9.97 -23.99
C ASP A 197 -8.70 -9.96 -23.35
N GLU A 198 -8.05 -8.80 -23.27
CA GLU A 198 -6.74 -8.66 -22.61
C GLU A 198 -6.86 -8.91 -21.09
N ALA A 199 -7.91 -8.41 -20.44
CA ALA A 199 -8.19 -8.67 -19.04
C ALA A 199 -8.43 -10.18 -18.77
N THR A 200 -9.14 -10.88 -19.67
CA THR A 200 -9.32 -12.32 -19.52
C THR A 200 -8.04 -13.10 -19.80
N ALA A 201 -7.22 -12.66 -20.77
CA ALA A 201 -5.93 -13.28 -21.09
C ALA A 201 -4.94 -13.14 -19.93
N THR A 202 -4.85 -11.97 -19.31
CA THR A 202 -4.01 -11.73 -18.13
C THR A 202 -4.47 -12.56 -16.93
N LYS A 203 -5.78 -12.66 -16.69
CA LYS A 203 -6.34 -13.54 -15.66
C LYS A 203 -6.00 -15.01 -15.91
N LYS A 204 -6.11 -15.50 -17.15
CA LYS A 204 -5.73 -16.87 -17.54
C LYS A 204 -4.24 -17.13 -17.31
N ARG A 205 -3.36 -16.19 -17.69
CA ARG A 205 -1.91 -16.29 -17.44
C ARG A 205 -1.59 -16.36 -15.96
N ARG A 206 -2.24 -15.53 -15.14
CA ARG A 206 -2.07 -15.55 -13.68
C ARG A 206 -2.48 -16.89 -13.10
N LEU A 207 -3.66 -17.40 -13.47
CA LEU A 207 -4.15 -18.69 -13.00
C LEU A 207 -3.20 -19.83 -13.41
N ALA A 208 -2.67 -19.80 -14.63
CA ALA A 208 -1.69 -20.79 -15.09
C ALA A 208 -0.38 -20.77 -14.28
N LEU A 209 0.06 -19.58 -13.84
CA LEU A 209 1.23 -19.46 -12.95
C LEU A 209 0.94 -20.00 -11.55
N GLU A 210 -0.23 -19.67 -10.99
CA GLU A 210 -0.67 -20.19 -9.68
C GLU A 210 -0.78 -21.72 -9.72
N GLN A 211 -1.33 -22.30 -10.80
CA GLN A 211 -1.38 -23.75 -10.99
C GLN A 211 0.01 -24.38 -11.03
N ARG A 212 0.96 -23.81 -11.78
CA ARG A 212 2.34 -24.32 -11.83
C ARG A 212 3.03 -24.28 -10.47
N GLN A 213 2.77 -23.27 -9.66
CA GLN A 213 3.31 -23.18 -8.30
C GLN A 213 2.75 -24.28 -7.40
N LEU A 214 1.45 -24.56 -7.50
CA LEU A 214 0.82 -25.66 -6.77
C LEU A 214 1.35 -27.02 -7.20
N ASP A 215 1.46 -27.26 -8.51
CA ASP A 215 2.00 -28.52 -9.05
C ASP A 215 3.46 -28.73 -8.58
N PHE A 216 4.26 -27.67 -8.54
CA PHE A 216 5.62 -27.72 -8.01
C PHE A 216 5.64 -28.08 -6.52
N GLN A 217 4.79 -27.45 -5.70
CA GLN A 217 4.68 -27.77 -4.27
C GLN A 217 4.24 -29.22 -4.04
N GLN A 218 3.28 -29.69 -4.82
CA GLN A 218 2.80 -31.07 -4.74
C GLN A 218 3.91 -32.06 -5.11
N THR A 219 4.69 -31.75 -6.15
CA THR A 219 5.83 -32.59 -6.54
C THR A 219 6.89 -32.67 -5.44
N MET A 220 7.20 -31.54 -4.79
CA MET A 220 8.15 -31.51 -3.67
C MET A 220 7.67 -32.35 -2.47
N LEU A 221 6.37 -32.30 -2.16
CA LEU A 221 5.77 -33.12 -1.11
C LEU A 221 5.82 -34.62 -1.46
N GLU A 222 5.55 -34.98 -2.71
CA GLU A 222 5.63 -36.37 -3.16
C GLU A 222 7.06 -36.91 -3.14
N GLN A 223 8.04 -36.08 -3.52
CA GLN A 223 9.46 -36.42 -3.37
C GLN A 223 9.85 -36.61 -1.91
N HIS A 224 9.38 -35.76 -1.01
CA HIS A 224 9.64 -35.92 0.42
C HIS A 224 9.00 -37.20 0.97
N ARG A 225 7.76 -37.50 0.58
CA ARG A 225 7.06 -38.74 0.97
C ARG A 225 7.83 -39.98 0.50
N SER A 226 8.19 -40.05 -0.78
CA SER A 226 8.93 -41.19 -1.33
C SER A 226 10.31 -41.36 -0.69
N PHE A 227 11.00 -40.27 -0.38
CA PHE A 227 12.24 -40.32 0.39
C PHE A 227 12.03 -40.89 1.79
N GLN A 228 10.97 -40.47 2.49
CA GLN A 228 10.65 -40.97 3.81
C GLN A 228 10.33 -42.48 3.78
N GLU A 229 9.57 -42.95 2.79
CA GLU A 229 9.28 -44.37 2.59
C GLU A 229 10.57 -45.18 2.36
N LEU A 230 11.53 -44.65 1.60
CA LEU A 230 12.82 -45.30 1.40
C LEU A 230 13.62 -45.42 2.71
N VAL A 231 13.61 -44.37 3.53
CA VAL A 231 14.26 -44.39 4.85
C VAL A 231 13.61 -45.42 5.76
N GLU A 232 12.28 -45.52 5.77
CA GLU A 232 11.55 -46.53 6.55
C GLU A 232 11.83 -47.95 6.05
N GLN A 233 11.91 -48.17 4.74
CA GLN A 233 12.34 -49.46 4.16
C GLN A 233 13.77 -49.83 4.56
N GLN A 234 14.69 -48.87 4.55
CA GLN A 234 16.06 -49.12 4.99
C GLN A 234 16.11 -49.48 6.48
N ARG A 235 15.32 -48.80 7.32
CA ARG A 235 15.21 -49.07 8.76
C ARG A 235 14.69 -50.47 9.03
N THR A 236 13.58 -50.86 8.40
CA THR A 236 12.98 -52.20 8.57
C THR A 236 13.93 -53.30 8.09
N PHE A 237 14.68 -53.06 7.02
CA PHE A 237 15.71 -54.00 6.55
C PHE A 237 16.85 -54.18 7.58
N GLN A 238 17.31 -53.09 8.20
CA GLN A 238 18.32 -53.17 9.27
C GLN A 238 17.80 -53.91 10.51
N GLU A 239 16.55 -53.66 10.91
CA GLU A 239 15.89 -54.36 12.02
C GLU A 239 15.83 -55.87 11.75
N LEU A 240 15.50 -56.29 10.52
CA LEU A 240 15.49 -57.69 10.13
C LEU A 240 16.89 -58.34 10.22
N ILE A 241 17.94 -57.63 9.78
CA ILE A 241 19.32 -58.12 9.90
C ILE A 241 19.68 -58.36 11.37
N LEU A 242 19.38 -57.38 12.25
CA LEU A 242 19.65 -57.50 13.68
C LEU A 242 18.88 -58.67 14.31
N GLU A 243 17.63 -58.88 13.89
CA GLU A 243 16.82 -60.00 14.36
C GLU A 243 17.40 -61.36 13.93
N GLN A 244 17.83 -61.49 12.67
CA GLN A 244 18.52 -62.71 12.21
C GLN A 244 19.82 -62.97 12.96
N GLN A 245 20.64 -61.92 13.18
CA GLN A 245 21.86 -62.04 13.98
C GLN A 245 21.55 -62.53 15.40
N LYS A 246 20.53 -61.96 16.04
CA LYS A 246 20.08 -62.37 17.38
C LYS A 246 19.68 -63.85 17.42
N VAL A 247 18.89 -64.32 16.44
CA VAL A 247 18.49 -65.73 16.35
C VAL A 247 19.71 -66.64 16.16
N MET A 248 20.63 -66.27 15.27
CA MET A 248 21.86 -67.03 15.04
C MET A 248 22.73 -67.12 16.30
N THR A 249 22.92 -66.01 17.02
CA THR A 249 23.66 -66.00 18.29
C THR A 249 23.01 -66.90 19.34
N GLN A 250 21.68 -66.87 19.47
CA GLN A 250 20.97 -67.77 20.39
C GLN A 250 21.14 -69.24 20.01
N LEU A 251 21.14 -69.56 18.72
CA LEU A 251 21.31 -70.93 18.24
C LEU A 251 22.73 -71.44 18.49
N LEU A 252 23.74 -70.58 18.29
CA LEU A 252 25.14 -70.88 18.61
C LEU A 252 25.34 -71.11 20.10
N LEU A 253 24.77 -70.26 20.98
CA LEU A 253 24.84 -70.45 22.43
C LEU A 253 24.25 -71.80 22.86
N ARG A 254 23.06 -72.15 22.36
CA ARG A 254 22.43 -73.45 22.64
C ARG A 254 23.23 -74.65 22.13
N PHE A 255 24.02 -74.47 21.07
CA PHE A 255 24.89 -75.51 20.54
C PHE A 255 26.12 -75.73 21.43
N VAL A 256 26.74 -74.63 21.90
CA VAL A 256 27.86 -74.69 22.84
C VAL A 256 27.46 -75.36 24.15
N ASP A 257 26.29 -75.01 24.71
CA ASP A 257 25.77 -75.62 25.95
C ASP A 257 25.56 -77.14 25.87
N LYS A 258 25.41 -77.70 24.66
CA LYS A 258 25.26 -79.15 24.46
C LYS A 258 26.59 -79.90 24.34
N LEU A 259 27.68 -79.18 24.09
CA LEU A 259 29.02 -79.76 23.93
C LEU A 259 29.81 -79.80 25.24
N THR A 260 29.45 -78.96 26.20
CA THR A 260 29.99 -78.93 27.58
C THR A 260 29.22 -79.85 28.50
#